data_AF-A0A3M8EPW9-F1
#
_entry.id   AF-A0A3M8EPW9-F1
#
_cell.length_a   1.000
_cell.length_b   1.000
_cell.length_c   1.000
_cell.angle_alpha   90.00
_cell.angle_beta   90.00
_cell.angle_gamma   90.00
#
_symmetry.space_group_name_H-M   'P 1'
#
loop_
_entity.id
_entity.type
_entity.pdbx_description
1 polymer ?
#
loop_
_entity_poly.entity_id
_entity_poly.type
_entity_poly.pdbx_seq_one_letter_code
_entity_poly.pdbx_strand_id
1 'polypeptide(L)'
;MLGVMNMDEKRKTEGYVFFLVDTITLIFEIGVYFFSFLGPGVLLFSLKAESPVIIVLSVILGWLVAASVFIGLLIFSMRILVGKVPFGRFFITSSKASRWIIADRLVKIGNRSPFRALINDISFLRYIYYRGMGAKIDSTLLLGQRVVMPDPWALSIGSHVLIGDEAIVSGHKVEHSVVTLEPVEIGDDVLIGARAVVLAGVKIGNGAIIGANSVVTRGTVVPDNEVWIGNPARKLDLFGALKDRKALRG
;
A
#
# COMPACT_ATOMS: atom_id res chain seq x y z
N MET A 1 -5.42 29.24 30.82
CA MET A 1 -6.80 29.35 30.29
C MET A 1 -6.79 28.84 28.84
N LEU A 2 -6.61 27.53 28.65
CA LEU A 2 -6.69 26.90 27.33
C LEU A 2 -8.17 26.57 27.09
N GLY A 3 -8.85 27.45 26.36
CA GLY A 3 -10.26 27.31 26.04
C GLY A 3 -10.53 25.96 25.37
N VAL A 4 -11.60 25.30 25.80
CA VAL A 4 -12.12 24.10 25.16
C VAL A 4 -12.59 24.49 23.76
N MET A 5 -11.73 24.28 22.77
CA MET A 5 -12.05 24.51 21.36
C MET A 5 -13.31 23.73 20.99
N ASN A 6 -14.29 24.39 20.37
CA ASN A 6 -15.53 23.73 19.98
C ASN A 6 -15.26 22.68 18.87
N MET A 7 -16.12 21.66 18.76
CA MET A 7 -15.99 20.57 17.80
C MET A 7 -15.84 21.03 16.35
N ASP A 8 -16.50 22.12 15.96
CA ASP A 8 -16.40 22.69 14.62
C ASP A 8 -15.06 23.38 14.35
N GLU A 9 -14.50 24.08 15.35
CA GLU A 9 -13.15 24.65 15.24
C GLU A 9 -12.11 23.54 15.17
N LYS A 10 -12.30 22.45 15.92
CA LYS A 10 -11.40 21.29 15.87
C LYS A 10 -11.39 20.63 14.50
N ARG A 11 -12.56 20.46 13.87
CA ARG A 11 -12.68 19.97 12.49
C ARG A 11 -12.02 20.90 11.47
N LYS A 12 -12.17 22.22 11.62
CA LYS A 12 -11.50 23.20 10.74
C LYS A 12 -9.98 23.12 10.86
N THR A 13 -9.46 23.10 12.08
CA THR A 13 -8.01 22.97 12.32
C THR A 13 -7.45 21.65 11.77
N GLU A 14 -8.17 20.54 11.96
CA GLU A 14 -7.82 19.25 11.35
C GLU A 14 -7.76 19.35 9.82
N GLY A 15 -8.75 19.99 9.19
CA GLY A 15 -8.78 20.23 7.75
C GLY A 15 -7.57 21.02 7.25
N TYR A 16 -7.19 22.10 7.95
CA TYR A 16 -6.00 22.90 7.58
C TYR A 16 -4.70 22.11 7.71
N VAL A 17 -4.56 21.28 8.74
CA VAL A 17 -3.39 20.41 8.90
C VAL A 17 -3.30 19.41 7.74
N PHE A 18 -4.42 18.78 7.36
CA PHE A 18 -4.44 17.87 6.21
C PHE A 18 -4.04 18.56 4.92
N PHE A 19 -4.64 19.72 4.65
CA PHE A 19 -4.32 20.51 3.47
C PHE A 19 -2.83 20.90 3.42
N LEU A 20 -2.26 21.34 4.55
CA LEU A 20 -0.85 21.70 4.63
C LEU A 20 0.05 20.48 4.38
N VAL A 21 -0.25 19.34 5.01
CA VAL A 21 0.51 18.10 4.83
C VAL A 21 0.45 17.62 3.37
N ASP A 22 -0.72 17.67 2.74
CA ASP A 22 -0.88 17.33 1.32
C ASP A 22 -0.10 18.30 0.42
N THR A 23 -0.13 19.60 0.72
CA THR A 23 0.62 20.62 -0.03
C THR A 23 2.13 20.40 0.08
N ILE A 24 2.64 20.15 1.29
CA ILE A 24 4.06 19.85 1.51
C ILE A 24 4.46 18.57 0.77
N THR A 25 3.62 17.53 0.84
CA THR A 25 3.84 16.27 0.13
C THR A 25 3.94 16.49 -1.37
N LEU A 26 3.03 17.30 -1.94
CA LEU A 26 3.04 17.63 -3.36
C LEU A 26 4.30 18.40 -3.78
N ILE A 27 4.73 19.40 -3.00
CA ILE A 27 5.98 20.13 -3.26
C ILE A 27 7.17 19.17 -3.26
N PHE A 28 7.22 18.25 -2.29
CA PHE A 28 8.25 17.23 -2.24
C PHE A 28 8.21 16.30 -3.45
N GLU A 29 7.03 15.83 -3.86
CA GLU A 29 6.85 15.02 -5.08
C GLU A 29 7.39 15.74 -6.32
N ILE A 30 7.04 17.02 -6.51
CA ILE A 30 7.57 17.85 -7.61
C ILE A 30 9.11 17.90 -7.57
N GLY A 31 9.69 18.05 -6.38
CA GLY A 31 11.13 17.97 -6.18
C GLY A 31 11.71 16.62 -6.64
N VAL A 32 11.09 15.50 -6.26
CA VAL A 32 11.52 14.15 -6.70
C VAL A 32 11.46 14.03 -8.23
N TYR A 33 10.40 14.54 -8.86
CA TYR A 33 10.33 14.59 -10.32
C TYR A 33 11.49 15.38 -10.91
N PHE A 34 11.76 16.58 -10.41
CA PHE A 34 12.88 17.41 -10.87
C PHE A 34 14.24 16.70 -10.70
N PHE A 35 14.52 16.16 -9.51
CA PHE A 35 15.78 15.47 -9.22
C PHE A 35 15.95 14.16 -9.98
N SER A 36 14.86 13.48 -10.37
CA SER A 36 14.95 12.27 -11.19
C SER A 36 15.61 12.51 -12.55
N PHE A 37 15.53 13.73 -13.09
CA PHE A 37 16.17 14.13 -14.34
C PHE A 37 17.57 14.72 -14.14
N LEU A 38 17.92 15.13 -12.91
CA LEU A 38 19.23 15.69 -12.60
C LEU A 38 20.35 14.66 -12.76
N GLY A 39 20.14 13.41 -12.32
CA GLY A 39 21.12 12.33 -12.45
C GLY A 39 21.58 12.09 -13.90
N PRO A 40 20.64 11.84 -14.84
CA PRO A 40 20.92 11.82 -16.27
C PRO A 40 21.69 13.07 -16.77
N GLY A 41 21.24 14.27 -16.38
CA GLY A 41 21.86 15.53 -16.82
C GLY A 41 23.32 15.68 -16.37
N VAL A 42 23.61 15.31 -15.11
CA VAL A 42 24.98 15.32 -14.56
C VAL A 42 25.87 14.34 -15.32
N LEU A 43 25.41 13.11 -15.56
CA LEU A 43 26.21 12.12 -16.28
C LEU A 43 26.49 12.55 -17.72
N LEU A 44 25.50 13.10 -18.42
CA LEU A 44 25.68 13.60 -19.79
C LEU A 44 26.74 14.69 -19.86
N PHE A 45 26.69 15.65 -18.93
CA PHE A 45 27.66 16.73 -18.86
C PHE A 45 29.07 16.24 -18.47
N SER A 46 29.15 15.36 -17.47
CA SER A 46 30.42 14.82 -16.98
C SER A 46 31.14 13.95 -18.01
N LEU A 47 30.40 13.13 -18.76
CA LEU A 47 30.98 12.23 -19.77
C LEU A 47 31.28 12.93 -21.10
N LYS A 48 30.88 14.20 -21.26
CA LYS A 48 30.94 14.94 -22.55
C LYS A 48 30.39 14.06 -23.68
N ALA A 49 29.21 13.48 -23.45
CA ALA A 49 28.66 12.45 -24.31
C ALA A 49 28.27 13.04 -25.68
N GLU A 50 29.10 12.79 -26.69
CA GLU A 50 28.83 13.22 -28.08
C GLU A 50 28.20 12.10 -28.93
N SER A 51 28.52 10.84 -28.61
CA SER A 51 27.94 9.68 -29.30
C SER A 51 26.49 9.44 -28.85
N PRO A 52 25.53 9.26 -29.78
CA PRO A 52 24.14 8.95 -29.45
C PRO A 52 23.98 7.76 -28.50
N VAL A 53 24.84 6.74 -28.63
CA VAL A 53 24.81 5.55 -27.78
C VAL A 53 25.17 5.89 -26.34
N ILE A 54 26.23 6.69 -26.14
CA ILE A 54 26.69 7.10 -24.80
C ILE A 54 25.62 7.97 -24.14
N ILE A 55 24.94 8.84 -24.90
CA ILE A 55 23.84 9.66 -24.41
C ILE A 55 22.73 8.78 -23.85
N VAL A 56 22.25 7.81 -24.63
CA VAL A 56 21.16 6.91 -24.20
C VAL A 56 21.55 6.11 -22.96
N LEU A 57 22.74 5.52 -22.94
CA LEU A 57 23.23 4.74 -21.79
C LEU A 57 23.38 5.60 -20.53
N SER A 58 23.85 6.84 -20.67
CA SER A 58 24.01 7.78 -19.55
C SER A 58 22.66 8.17 -18.95
N VAL A 59 21.64 8.36 -19.78
CA VAL A 59 20.28 8.67 -19.31
C VAL A 59 19.70 7.49 -18.54
N ILE A 60 19.79 6.27 -19.09
CA ILE A 60 19.31 5.06 -18.42
C ILE A 60 20.03 4.87 -17.09
N LEU A 61 21.36 4.92 -17.09
CA LEU A 61 22.17 4.73 -15.89
C LEU A 61 21.88 5.80 -14.83
N GLY A 62 21.79 7.06 -15.22
CA GLY A 62 21.48 8.16 -14.32
C GLY A 62 20.12 8.00 -13.66
N TRP A 63 19.13 7.52 -14.41
CA TRP A 63 17.78 7.28 -13.90
C TRP A 63 17.73 6.08 -12.95
N LEU A 64 18.48 5.01 -13.24
CA LEU A 64 18.61 3.85 -12.35
C LEU A 64 19.31 4.20 -11.03
N VAL A 65 20.35 5.03 -11.08
CA VAL A 65 21.02 5.54 -9.87
C VAL A 65 20.07 6.41 -9.06
N ALA A 66 19.35 7.34 -9.70
CA ALA A 66 18.37 8.18 -9.04
C ALA A 66 17.25 7.36 -8.38
N ALA A 67 16.72 6.34 -9.09
CA ALA A 67 15.73 5.42 -8.55
C ALA A 67 16.24 4.66 -7.32
N SER A 68 17.48 4.15 -7.39
CA SER A 68 18.09 3.39 -6.29
C SER A 68 18.30 4.25 -5.04
N VAL A 69 18.81 5.46 -5.21
CA VAL A 69 18.97 6.43 -4.11
C VAL A 69 17.60 6.79 -3.53
N PHE A 70 16.60 7.07 -4.36
CA PHE A 70 15.26 7.43 -3.92
C PHE A 70 14.59 6.31 -3.12
N ILE A 71 14.57 5.08 -3.64
CA ILE A 71 13.99 3.92 -2.94
C ILE A 71 14.75 3.66 -1.63
N GLY A 72 16.08 3.76 -1.65
CA GLY A 72 16.92 3.65 -0.46
C GLY A 72 16.56 4.69 0.61
N LEU A 73 16.37 5.96 0.22
CA LEU A 73 15.97 7.04 1.12
C LEU A 73 14.56 6.85 1.68
N LEU A 74 13.60 6.34 0.89
CA LEU A 74 12.27 6.01 1.39
C LEU A 74 12.32 4.93 2.47
N ILE A 75 13.05 3.83 2.20
CA ILE A 75 13.21 2.73 3.15
C ILE A 75 13.96 3.21 4.39
N PHE A 76 15.04 3.98 4.23
CA PHE A 76 15.78 4.58 5.34
C PHE A 76 14.88 5.47 6.20
N SER A 77 14.08 6.34 5.57
CA SER A 77 13.15 7.22 6.27
C SER A 77 12.10 6.44 7.05
N MET A 78 11.55 5.38 6.45
CA MET A 78 10.58 4.51 7.12
C MET A 78 11.20 3.76 8.31
N ARG A 79 12.41 3.23 8.15
CA ARG A 79 13.05 2.39 9.16
C ARG A 79 13.65 3.19 10.32
N ILE A 80 14.22 4.35 10.04
CA ILE A 80 14.99 5.13 11.01
C ILE A 80 14.18 6.32 11.54
N LEU A 81 13.54 7.11 10.67
CA LEU A 81 12.85 8.34 11.09
C LEU A 81 11.45 8.05 11.65
N VAL A 82 10.69 7.16 11.00
CA VAL A 82 9.34 6.79 11.47
C VAL A 82 9.40 5.78 12.62
N GLY A 83 10.19 4.72 12.45
CA GLY A 83 10.31 3.64 13.44
C GLY A 83 9.02 2.82 13.57
N LYS A 84 8.61 2.51 14.80
CA LYS A 84 7.41 1.68 15.06
C LYS A 84 6.12 2.51 14.93
N VAL A 85 5.30 2.17 13.94
CA VAL A 85 3.96 2.74 13.77
C VAL A 85 3.02 2.18 14.86
N PRO A 86 2.26 3.02 15.57
CA PRO A 86 1.39 2.56 16.64
C PRO A 86 0.14 1.86 16.11
N PHE A 87 -0.17 0.67 16.64
CA PHE A 87 -1.42 -0.05 16.37
C PHE A 87 -2.54 0.35 17.34
N GLY A 88 -3.77 0.06 16.95
CA GLY A 88 -4.98 0.33 17.72
C GLY A 88 -5.70 1.60 17.27
N ARG A 89 -6.51 2.16 18.18
CA ARG A 89 -7.34 3.34 17.92
C ARG A 89 -6.68 4.59 18.47
N PHE A 90 -6.50 5.61 17.64
CA PHE A 90 -5.96 6.89 18.06
C PHE A 90 -6.55 8.05 17.25
N PHE A 91 -6.64 9.22 17.88
CA PHE A 91 -7.10 10.43 17.21
C PHE A 91 -6.07 10.93 16.21
N ILE A 92 -6.54 11.47 15.10
CA ILE A 92 -5.70 11.95 14.01
C ILE A 92 -4.83 13.15 14.38
N THR A 93 -5.25 13.93 15.38
CA THR A 93 -4.48 15.05 15.94
C THR A 93 -3.51 14.63 17.03
N SER A 94 -3.49 13.35 17.42
CA SER A 94 -2.61 12.88 18.48
C SER A 94 -1.16 12.75 18.01
N SER A 95 -0.21 12.87 18.92
CA SER A 95 1.21 12.63 18.63
C SER A 95 1.51 11.21 18.15
N LYS A 96 0.59 10.26 18.35
CA LYS A 96 0.69 8.90 17.81
C LYS A 96 0.39 8.87 16.31
N ALA A 97 -0.57 9.67 15.87
CA ALA A 97 -0.97 9.75 14.47
C ALA A 97 0.13 10.32 13.58
N SER A 98 1.02 11.19 14.09
CA SER A 98 2.10 11.76 13.28
C SER A 98 2.96 10.70 12.61
N ARG A 99 3.34 9.63 13.34
CA ARG A 99 4.10 8.50 12.78
C ARG A 99 3.35 7.78 11.67
N TRP A 100 2.06 7.51 11.89
CA TRP A 100 1.21 6.89 10.88
C TRP A 100 1.03 7.78 9.65
N ILE A 101 0.78 9.09 9.84
CA ILE A 101 0.66 10.07 8.75
C ILE A 101 1.95 10.09 7.92
N ILE A 102 3.11 10.20 8.57
CA ILE A 102 4.40 10.22 7.85
C ILE A 102 4.61 8.90 7.08
N ALA A 103 4.31 7.75 7.70
CA ALA A 103 4.41 6.45 7.05
C ALA A 103 3.52 6.35 5.80
N ASP A 104 2.25 6.76 5.93
CA ASP A 104 1.28 6.84 4.83
C ASP A 104 1.78 7.77 3.71
N ARG A 105 2.37 8.93 4.05
CA ARG A 105 2.94 9.83 3.06
C ARG A 105 4.12 9.23 2.32
N LEU A 106 5.03 8.53 3.00
CA LEU A 106 6.16 7.86 2.34
C LEU A 106 5.69 6.82 1.33
N VAL A 107 4.65 6.04 1.66
CA VAL A 107 4.06 5.07 0.74
C VAL A 107 3.43 5.77 -0.47
N LYS A 108 2.67 6.85 -0.24
CA LYS A 108 2.06 7.65 -1.32
C LYS A 108 3.10 8.28 -2.24
N ILE A 109 4.15 8.87 -1.68
CA ILE A 109 5.27 9.45 -2.43
C ILE A 109 5.92 8.38 -3.32
N GLY A 110 6.19 7.18 -2.79
CA GLY A 110 6.72 6.07 -3.58
C GLY A 110 5.81 5.72 -4.77
N ASN A 111 4.50 5.57 -4.51
CA ASN A 111 3.52 5.20 -5.52
C ASN A 111 3.18 6.28 -6.55
N ARG A 112 3.44 7.55 -6.23
CA ARG A 112 3.22 8.70 -7.13
C ARG A 112 4.50 9.22 -7.78
N SER A 113 5.66 8.71 -7.36
CA SER A 113 6.96 9.09 -7.91
C SER A 113 7.11 8.71 -9.39
N PRO A 114 8.05 9.34 -10.12
CA PRO A 114 8.43 8.89 -11.46
C PRO A 114 8.89 7.41 -11.48
N PHE A 115 9.35 6.88 -10.35
CA PHE A 115 9.85 5.51 -10.20
C PHE A 115 8.75 4.49 -9.86
N ARG A 116 7.47 4.88 -9.84
CA ARG A 116 6.35 4.00 -9.46
C ARG A 116 6.30 2.70 -10.24
N ALA A 117 6.70 2.70 -11.52
CA ALA A 117 6.70 1.51 -12.36
C ALA A 117 7.77 0.50 -11.90
N LEU A 118 8.94 0.99 -11.48
CA LEU A 118 9.99 0.14 -10.90
C LEU A 118 9.52 -0.49 -9.59
N ILE A 119 8.80 0.27 -8.77
CA ILE A 119 8.27 -0.20 -7.48
C ILE A 119 7.10 -1.18 -7.68
N ASN A 120 6.19 -0.91 -8.61
CA ASN A 120 4.91 -1.61 -8.68
C ASN A 120 4.81 -2.69 -9.76
N ASP A 121 5.60 -2.60 -10.84
CA ASP A 121 5.49 -3.51 -11.98
C ASP A 121 6.60 -4.58 -11.97
N ILE A 122 7.73 -4.34 -11.28
CA ILE A 122 8.83 -5.30 -11.14
C ILE A 122 8.70 -6.04 -9.81
N SER A 123 8.30 -7.32 -9.84
CA SER A 123 8.03 -8.13 -8.64
C SER A 123 9.17 -8.13 -7.61
N PHE A 124 10.42 -8.22 -8.07
CA PHE A 124 11.58 -8.25 -7.18
C PHE A 124 11.78 -6.93 -6.42
N LEU A 125 11.72 -5.79 -7.12
CA LEU A 125 11.84 -4.47 -6.51
C LEU A 125 10.65 -4.15 -5.61
N ARG A 126 9.45 -4.56 -6.04
CA ARG A 126 8.23 -4.48 -5.24
C ARG A 126 8.37 -5.22 -3.92
N TYR A 127 8.86 -6.46 -3.95
CA TYR A 127 9.15 -7.24 -2.76
C TYR A 127 10.11 -6.51 -1.82
N ILE A 128 11.26 -6.03 -2.32
CA ILE A 128 12.25 -5.29 -1.52
C ILE A 128 11.61 -4.04 -0.91
N TYR A 129 10.87 -3.27 -1.70
CA TYR A 129 10.21 -2.04 -1.25
C TYR A 129 9.21 -2.33 -0.13
N TYR A 130 8.25 -3.22 -0.33
CA TYR A 130 7.23 -3.53 0.69
C TYR A 130 7.83 -4.13 1.96
N ARG A 131 8.82 -5.02 1.84
CA ARG A 131 9.60 -5.51 2.99
C ARG A 131 10.31 -4.35 3.67
N GLY A 132 10.96 -3.46 2.93
CA GLY A 132 11.59 -2.24 3.43
C GLY A 132 10.63 -1.32 4.18
N MET A 133 9.38 -1.23 3.71
CA MET A 133 8.31 -0.46 4.36
C MET A 133 7.67 -1.16 5.57
N GLY A 134 8.12 -2.38 5.91
CA GLY A 134 7.73 -3.09 7.13
C GLY A 134 6.77 -4.26 6.93
N ALA A 135 6.38 -4.57 5.70
CA ALA A 135 5.51 -5.71 5.44
C ALA A 135 6.20 -7.04 5.71
N LYS A 136 5.43 -8.01 6.18
CA LYS A 136 5.85 -9.41 6.30
C LYS A 136 5.25 -10.19 5.15
N ILE A 137 5.87 -10.08 3.97
CA ILE A 137 5.45 -10.78 2.76
C ILE A 137 6.48 -11.83 2.37
N ASP A 138 6.04 -12.90 1.74
CA ASP A 138 6.92 -13.86 1.07
C ASP A 138 7.34 -13.38 -0.33
N SER A 139 8.47 -13.91 -0.82
CA SER A 139 9.00 -13.59 -2.16
C SER A 139 8.15 -14.12 -3.32
N THR A 140 7.29 -15.10 -3.06
CA THR A 140 6.39 -15.72 -4.04
C THR A 140 5.06 -14.96 -4.21
N LEU A 141 4.83 -13.90 -3.44
CA LEU A 141 3.63 -13.07 -3.53
C LEU A 141 3.49 -12.46 -4.94
N LEU A 142 2.37 -12.78 -5.59
CA LEU A 142 1.98 -12.21 -6.88
C LEU A 142 0.91 -11.15 -6.67
N LEU A 143 1.19 -9.92 -7.10
CA LEU A 143 0.22 -8.84 -7.12
C LEU A 143 -0.08 -8.44 -8.56
N GLY A 144 -1.37 -8.32 -8.85
CA GLY A 144 -1.91 -7.76 -10.08
C GLY A 144 -1.61 -6.27 -10.23
N GLN A 145 -2.17 -5.68 -11.28
CA GLN A 145 -2.02 -4.27 -11.57
C GLN A 145 -2.84 -3.41 -10.62
N ARG A 146 -2.27 -2.26 -10.23
CA ARG A 146 -2.94 -1.24 -9.39
C ARG A 146 -3.48 -1.77 -8.05
N VAL A 147 -2.86 -2.81 -7.50
CA VAL A 147 -3.17 -3.27 -6.13
C VAL A 147 -2.75 -2.19 -5.13
N VAL A 148 -3.63 -1.89 -4.18
CA VAL A 148 -3.40 -0.84 -3.17
C VAL A 148 -3.18 -1.48 -1.81
N MET A 149 -1.96 -1.31 -1.29
CA MET A 149 -1.55 -1.75 0.05
C MET A 149 -0.96 -0.54 0.80
N PRO A 150 -1.82 0.31 1.42
CA PRO A 150 -1.39 1.60 1.97
C PRO A 150 -0.61 1.46 3.28
N ASP A 151 -0.79 0.35 4.01
CA ASP A 151 -0.14 0.10 5.30
C ASP A 151 0.80 -1.13 5.27
N PRO A 152 1.90 -1.13 4.50
CA PRO A 152 2.82 -2.27 4.45
C PRO A 152 3.17 -2.83 5.83
N TRP A 153 3.47 -1.95 6.80
CA TRP A 153 3.83 -2.32 8.18
C TRP A 153 2.74 -3.09 8.96
N ALA A 154 1.50 -3.10 8.48
CA ALA A 154 0.37 -3.82 9.08
C ALA A 154 0.04 -5.14 8.36
N LEU A 155 0.78 -5.50 7.30
CA LEU A 155 0.48 -6.67 6.49
C LEU A 155 1.40 -7.85 6.83
N SER A 156 0.77 -9.01 7.02
CA SER A 156 1.42 -10.31 7.06
C SER A 156 0.79 -11.20 5.99
N ILE A 157 1.56 -11.59 4.98
CA ILE A 157 1.10 -12.36 3.83
C ILE A 157 2.04 -13.56 3.64
N GLY A 158 1.46 -14.75 3.59
CA GLY A 158 2.16 -16.01 3.38
C GLY A 158 2.71 -16.19 1.98
N SER A 159 3.05 -17.44 1.68
CA SER A 159 3.62 -17.91 0.42
C SER A 159 2.52 -18.26 -0.58
N HIS A 160 2.85 -18.20 -1.87
CA HIS A 160 1.97 -18.59 -2.97
C HIS A 160 0.62 -17.85 -3.01
N VAL A 161 0.60 -16.63 -2.47
CA VAL A 161 -0.58 -15.77 -2.50
C VAL A 161 -0.66 -15.01 -3.82
N LEU A 162 -1.85 -15.00 -4.42
CA LEU A 162 -2.17 -14.15 -5.57
C LEU A 162 -3.20 -13.10 -5.17
N ILE A 163 -2.89 -11.83 -5.40
CA ILE A 163 -3.81 -10.71 -5.21
C ILE A 163 -4.13 -10.11 -6.57
N GLY A 164 -5.40 -10.20 -6.98
CA GLY A 164 -5.88 -9.77 -8.28
C GLY A 164 -5.87 -8.25 -8.47
N ASP A 165 -6.02 -7.84 -9.74
CA ASP A 165 -5.96 -6.44 -10.16
C ASP A 165 -6.91 -5.54 -9.37
N GLU A 166 -6.46 -4.32 -9.06
CA GLU A 166 -7.23 -3.28 -8.37
C GLU A 166 -7.77 -3.70 -6.98
N ALA A 167 -7.28 -4.80 -6.42
CA ALA A 167 -7.64 -5.17 -5.05
C ALA A 167 -7.04 -4.17 -4.05
N ILE A 168 -7.73 -4.01 -2.92
CA ILE A 168 -7.32 -3.12 -1.83
C ILE A 168 -7.16 -3.96 -0.57
N VAL A 169 -5.98 -3.90 0.04
CA VAL A 169 -5.70 -4.54 1.33
C VAL A 169 -5.23 -3.46 2.30
N SER A 170 -6.15 -2.97 3.14
CA SER A 170 -5.91 -1.83 4.04
C SER A 170 -5.83 -2.29 5.48
N GLY A 171 -4.75 -1.92 6.17
CA GLY A 171 -4.59 -2.15 7.61
C GLY A 171 -5.23 -1.05 8.46
N HIS A 172 -5.58 0.09 7.86
CA HIS A 172 -6.22 1.19 8.57
C HIS A 172 -7.66 1.45 8.12
N LYS A 173 -8.40 2.11 9.01
CA LYS A 173 -9.68 2.75 8.75
C LYS A 173 -9.68 4.13 9.43
N VAL A 174 -10.11 5.17 8.71
CA VAL A 174 -10.29 6.51 9.27
C VAL A 174 -11.77 6.83 9.31
N GLU A 175 -12.31 7.03 10.52
CA GLU A 175 -13.70 7.44 10.73
C GLU A 175 -13.77 8.46 11.85
N HIS A 176 -14.52 9.56 11.63
CA HIS A 176 -14.75 10.59 12.65
C HIS A 176 -13.46 11.05 13.37
N SER A 177 -12.40 11.30 12.59
CA SER A 177 -11.07 11.72 13.08
C SER A 177 -10.35 10.69 13.96
N VAL A 178 -10.80 9.44 13.96
CA VAL A 178 -10.14 8.31 14.62
C VAL A 178 -9.56 7.39 13.57
N VAL A 179 -8.25 7.19 13.65
CA VAL A 179 -7.54 6.17 12.89
C VAL A 179 -7.59 4.88 13.70
N THR A 180 -8.05 3.81 13.08
CA THR A 180 -7.99 2.45 13.62
C THR A 180 -7.03 1.66 12.75
N LEU A 181 -5.86 1.31 13.30
CA LEU A 181 -4.85 0.51 12.62
C LEU A 181 -4.81 -0.88 13.23
N GLU A 182 -5.08 -1.91 12.43
CA GLU A 182 -5.09 -3.31 12.83
C GLU A 182 -4.35 -4.16 11.80
N PRO A 183 -3.68 -5.24 12.24
CA PRO A 183 -2.99 -6.12 11.31
C PRO A 183 -3.97 -6.81 10.36
N VAL A 184 -3.52 -7.05 9.13
CA VAL A 184 -4.18 -7.95 8.19
C VAL A 184 -3.27 -9.15 7.99
N GLU A 185 -3.81 -10.34 8.26
CA GLU A 185 -3.09 -11.60 8.18
C GLU A 185 -3.68 -12.44 7.05
N ILE A 186 -2.83 -12.85 6.11
CA ILE A 186 -3.18 -13.70 4.97
C ILE A 186 -2.24 -14.91 5.01
N GLY A 187 -2.80 -16.12 5.07
CA GLY A 187 -2.07 -17.38 5.08
C GLY A 187 -1.41 -17.72 3.75
N ASP A 188 -0.98 -18.98 3.64
CA ASP A 188 -0.35 -19.54 2.44
C ASP A 188 -1.42 -19.98 1.42
N ASP A 189 -1.05 -20.02 0.13
CA ASP A 189 -1.88 -20.55 -0.97
C ASP A 189 -3.24 -19.83 -1.14
N VAL A 190 -3.31 -18.55 -0.78
CA VAL A 190 -4.55 -17.75 -0.83
C VAL A 190 -4.74 -17.07 -2.19
N LEU A 191 -5.98 -17.05 -2.68
CA LEU A 191 -6.39 -16.26 -3.84
C LEU A 191 -7.30 -15.10 -3.41
N ILE A 192 -6.86 -13.87 -3.64
CA ILE A 192 -7.70 -12.67 -3.51
C ILE A 192 -8.09 -12.20 -4.91
N GLY A 193 -9.38 -12.25 -5.23
CA GLY A 193 -9.91 -11.87 -6.53
C GLY A 193 -9.74 -10.39 -6.86
N ALA A 194 -9.78 -10.07 -8.16
CA ALA A 194 -9.68 -8.70 -8.64
C ALA A 194 -10.76 -7.79 -8.01
N ARG A 195 -10.38 -6.56 -7.68
CA ARG A 195 -11.24 -5.55 -7.02
C ARG A 195 -11.82 -5.99 -5.68
N ALA A 196 -11.30 -7.05 -5.07
CA ALA A 196 -11.66 -7.38 -3.70
C ALA A 196 -11.11 -6.33 -2.73
N VAL A 197 -11.86 -6.07 -1.66
CA VAL A 197 -11.47 -5.15 -0.60
C VAL A 197 -11.34 -5.93 0.70
N VAL A 198 -10.13 -5.95 1.26
CA VAL A 198 -9.81 -6.54 2.55
C VAL A 198 -9.55 -5.42 3.54
N LEU A 199 -10.40 -5.34 4.57
CA LEU A 199 -10.35 -4.27 5.57
C LEU A 199 -9.47 -4.63 6.78
N ALA A 200 -9.16 -3.62 7.58
CA ALA A 200 -8.34 -3.72 8.77
C ALA A 200 -8.81 -4.84 9.72
N GLY A 201 -7.87 -5.57 10.32
CA GLY A 201 -8.17 -6.62 11.31
C GLY A 201 -8.67 -7.95 10.72
N VAL A 202 -8.68 -8.10 9.40
CA VAL A 202 -9.07 -9.37 8.75
C VAL A 202 -7.97 -10.42 8.88
N LYS A 203 -8.39 -11.67 9.09
CA LYS A 203 -7.53 -12.86 9.04
C LYS A 203 -8.05 -13.82 7.99
N ILE A 204 -7.20 -14.23 7.05
CA ILE A 204 -7.51 -15.18 5.99
C ILE A 204 -6.65 -16.41 6.16
N GLY A 205 -7.29 -17.56 6.36
CA GLY A 205 -6.66 -18.87 6.49
C GLY A 205 -6.03 -19.37 5.20
N ASN A 206 -5.29 -20.46 5.31
CA ASN A 206 -4.53 -21.06 4.21
C ASN A 206 -5.48 -21.63 3.14
N GLY A 207 -5.12 -21.55 1.86
CA GLY A 207 -5.91 -22.11 0.76
C GLY A 207 -7.27 -21.42 0.54
N ALA A 208 -7.55 -20.32 1.24
CA ALA A 208 -8.82 -19.61 1.12
C ALA A 208 -8.91 -18.81 -0.19
N ILE A 209 -10.15 -18.62 -0.67
CA ILE A 209 -10.44 -17.87 -1.89
C ILE A 209 -11.41 -16.74 -1.57
N ILE A 210 -11.00 -15.51 -1.87
CA ILE A 210 -11.87 -14.33 -1.84
C ILE A 210 -12.30 -14.02 -3.28
N GLY A 211 -13.59 -14.02 -3.55
CA GLY A 211 -14.12 -13.73 -4.88
C GLY A 211 -13.84 -12.30 -5.34
N ALA A 212 -13.79 -12.10 -6.66
CA ALA A 212 -13.68 -10.75 -7.23
C ALA A 212 -14.82 -9.83 -6.78
N ASN A 213 -14.53 -8.53 -6.63
CA ASN A 213 -15.44 -7.50 -6.09
C ASN A 213 -16.02 -7.78 -4.69
N SER A 214 -15.43 -8.73 -3.94
CA SER A 214 -15.91 -9.04 -2.59
C SER A 214 -15.33 -8.08 -1.55
N VAL A 215 -16.09 -7.81 -0.49
CA VAL A 215 -15.64 -6.94 0.61
C VAL A 215 -15.55 -7.75 1.89
N VAL A 216 -14.33 -8.09 2.30
CA VAL A 216 -14.06 -8.77 3.56
C VAL A 216 -14.02 -7.72 4.67
N THR A 217 -15.09 -7.71 5.47
CA THR A 217 -15.31 -6.68 6.49
C THR A 217 -14.35 -6.81 7.67
N ARG A 218 -14.14 -5.69 8.39
CA ARG A 218 -13.26 -5.62 9.55
C ARG A 218 -13.53 -6.74 10.58
N GLY A 219 -12.46 -7.34 11.10
CA GLY A 219 -12.52 -8.40 12.12
C GLY A 219 -13.03 -9.75 11.61
N THR A 220 -13.25 -9.90 10.30
CA THR A 220 -13.64 -11.19 9.73
C THR A 220 -12.47 -12.17 9.82
N VAL A 221 -12.76 -13.39 10.28
CA VAL A 221 -11.85 -14.52 10.22
C VAL A 221 -12.38 -15.49 9.16
N VAL A 222 -11.64 -15.63 8.07
CA VAL A 222 -11.91 -16.61 7.00
C VAL A 222 -11.11 -17.87 7.33
N PRO A 223 -11.75 -19.01 7.61
CA PRO A 223 -11.06 -20.28 7.85
C PRO A 223 -10.32 -20.81 6.63
N ASP A 224 -9.43 -21.78 6.88
CA ASP A 224 -8.67 -22.48 5.83
C ASP A 224 -9.59 -23.14 4.80
N ASN A 225 -9.17 -23.11 3.53
CA ASN A 225 -9.83 -23.76 2.39
C ASN A 225 -11.29 -23.32 2.14
N GLU A 226 -11.70 -22.16 2.67
CA GLU A 226 -13.03 -21.61 2.41
C GLU A 226 -13.06 -20.64 1.23
N VAL A 227 -14.21 -20.58 0.56
CA VAL A 227 -14.48 -19.61 -0.50
C VAL A 227 -15.46 -18.57 0.03
N TRP A 228 -15.12 -17.29 -0.08
CA TRP A 228 -15.92 -16.18 0.40
C TRP A 228 -16.20 -15.19 -0.73
N ILE A 229 -17.47 -14.83 -0.92
CA ILE A 229 -17.90 -13.93 -2.00
C ILE A 229 -18.92 -12.88 -1.53
N GLY A 230 -19.01 -11.77 -2.26
CA GLY A 230 -20.06 -10.76 -2.09
C GLY A 230 -19.65 -9.52 -1.29
N ASN A 231 -20.57 -8.56 -1.16
CA ASN A 231 -20.39 -7.33 -0.40
C ASN A 231 -21.58 -7.15 0.57
N PRO A 232 -21.43 -7.47 1.86
CA PRO A 232 -20.22 -8.00 2.51
C PRO A 232 -19.95 -9.46 2.14
N ALA A 233 -18.69 -9.87 2.20
CA ALA A 233 -18.28 -11.23 1.86
C ALA A 233 -18.86 -12.24 2.85
N ARG A 234 -19.34 -13.37 2.34
CA ARG A 234 -19.86 -14.50 3.12
C ARG A 234 -19.34 -15.80 2.53
N LYS A 235 -19.22 -16.82 3.39
CA LYS A 235 -18.90 -18.18 2.97
C LYS A 235 -19.86 -18.64 1.87
N LEU A 236 -19.30 -19.09 0.76
CA LEU A 236 -20.04 -19.74 -0.31
C LEU A 236 -20.23 -21.21 0.05
N ASP A 237 -21.48 -21.64 0.20
CA ASP A 237 -21.81 -23.06 0.25
C ASP A 237 -21.82 -23.63 -1.17
N LEU A 238 -20.70 -24.22 -1.58
CA LEU A 238 -20.58 -24.86 -2.90
C LEU A 238 -21.59 -26.01 -3.08
N PHE A 239 -21.91 -26.76 -2.03
CA PHE A 239 -22.85 -27.88 -2.15
C PHE A 239 -24.29 -27.40 -2.36
N GLY A 240 -24.70 -26.35 -1.65
CA GLY A 240 -25.96 -25.66 -1.89
C GLY A 240 -26.04 -25.09 -3.31
N ALA A 241 -25.01 -24.36 -3.74
CA ALA A 241 -24.96 -23.75 -5.07
C ALA A 241 -25.03 -24.78 -6.22
N LEU A 242 -24.44 -25.97 -6.06
CA LEU A 242 -24.50 -27.05 -7.04
C LEU A 242 -25.88 -27.73 -7.09
N LYS A 243 -26.59 -27.83 -5.95
CA LYS A 243 -27.98 -28.33 -5.92
C LYS A 243 -28.92 -27.38 -6.65
N ASP A 244 -28.81 -26.09 -6.41
CA ASP A 244 -29.65 -25.07 -7.05
C ASP A 244 -29.42 -25.00 -8.58
N ARG A 245 -28.17 -25.17 -9.03
CA ARG A 245 -27.87 -25.28 -10.48
C ARG A 245 -28.47 -26.52 -11.15
N LYS A 246 -28.61 -27.64 -10.43
CA LYS A 246 -29.29 -28.84 -10.97
C LYS A 246 -30.80 -28.63 -11.07
N ALA A 247 -31.41 -27.89 -10.13
CA ALA A 247 -32.83 -27.57 -10.15
C ALA A 247 -33.25 -26.65 -11.32
N LEU A 248 -32.34 -25.79 -11.79
CA LEU A 248 -32.56 -24.90 -12.95
C LEU A 248 -32.34 -25.56 -14.33
N ARG A 249 -31.94 -26.84 -14.35
CA ARG A 249 -31.76 -27.64 -15.58
C ARG A 249 -32.85 -28.70 -15.78
N GLY A 250 -33.91 -28.68 -14.95
CA GLY A 250 -35.06 -29.57 -15.03
C GLY A 250 -36.25 -28.93 -15.72
#